data_AF-A0A816UQJ6-F1
#
_entry.id   AF-A0A816UQJ6-F1
#
_cell.length_a   1.000
_cell.length_b   1.000
_cell.length_c   1.000
_cell.angle_alpha   90.00
_cell.angle_beta   90.00
_cell.angle_gamma   90.00
#
_symmetry.space_group_name_H-M   'P 1'
#
loop_
_entity.id
_entity.type
_entity.pdbx_description
1 polymer ?
#
loop_
_entity_poly.entity_id
_entity_poly.type
_entity_poly.pdbx_seq_one_letter_code
_entity_poly.pdbx_strand_id
1 'polypeptide(L)'
;MLLGNKCDMVNERVIPLEEGKRLADTLGLEFFETSAKENINVKSVFERLVDIILEKMSDASDESTATGQANNVYGNQPGAYNKGTARLTVNDQQAKNNQCQC
;
A
#
# COMPACT_ATOMS: atom_id res chain seq x y z
N MET A 1 -4.34 4.70 -6.20
CA MET A 1 -4.33 5.60 -5.04
C MET A 1 -3.54 6.85 -5.40
N LEU A 2 -4.02 8.03 -5.01
CA LEU A 2 -3.39 9.35 -5.17
C LEU A 2 -3.03 9.91 -3.79
N LEU A 3 -1.81 10.46 -3.64
CA LEU A 3 -1.30 10.99 -2.38
C LEU A 3 -0.97 12.48 -2.49
N GLY A 4 -1.59 13.31 -1.66
CA GLY A 4 -1.21 14.71 -1.45
C GLY A 4 -0.18 14.83 -0.33
N ASN A 5 1.11 14.83 -0.68
CA ASN A 5 2.19 14.95 0.31
C ASN A 5 2.40 16.41 0.76
N LYS A 6 3.08 16.60 1.90
CA LYS A 6 3.40 17.89 2.54
C LYS A 6 2.17 18.64 3.05
N CYS A 7 1.17 17.92 3.55
CA CYS A 7 -0.06 18.54 4.07
C CYS A 7 0.18 19.45 5.30
N ASP A 8 1.35 19.35 5.93
CA ASP A 8 1.82 20.23 7.01
C ASP A 8 2.10 21.68 6.56
N MET A 9 2.36 21.91 5.27
CA MET A 9 2.64 23.24 4.70
C MET A 9 1.34 24.03 4.42
N VAL A 10 0.50 24.21 5.44
CA VAL A 10 -0.85 24.81 5.30
C VAL A 10 -0.82 26.21 4.69
N ASN A 11 0.17 27.03 5.05
CA ASN A 11 0.30 28.40 4.57
C ASN A 11 0.73 28.49 3.09
N GLU A 12 1.38 27.46 2.57
CA GLU A 12 1.84 27.37 1.18
C GLU A 12 0.90 26.50 0.33
N ARG A 13 -0.25 26.12 0.89
CA ARG A 13 -1.23 25.28 0.20
C ARG A 13 -1.84 26.04 -0.98
N VAL A 14 -1.53 25.56 -2.17
CA VAL A 14 -2.10 26.07 -3.42
C VAL A 14 -3.25 25.21 -3.95
N ILE A 15 -3.36 23.95 -3.51
CA ILE A 15 -4.42 23.03 -3.90
C ILE A 15 -5.30 22.72 -2.68
N PRO A 16 -6.61 23.02 -2.73
CA PRO A 16 -7.53 22.66 -1.65
C PRO A 16 -7.77 21.14 -1.63
N LEU A 17 -8.09 20.61 -0.45
CA LEU A 17 -8.34 19.19 -0.24
C LEU A 17 -9.37 18.62 -1.23
N GLU A 18 -10.47 19.34 -1.41
CA GLU A 18 -11.59 18.94 -2.27
C GLU A 18 -11.17 18.75 -3.74
N GLU A 19 -10.20 19.53 -4.22
CA GLU A 19 -9.73 19.42 -5.61
C GLU A 19 -8.89 18.15 -5.80
N GLY A 20 -8.02 17.83 -4.84
CA GLY A 20 -7.27 16.58 -4.84
C GLY A 20 -8.18 15.35 -4.77
N LYS A 21 -9.21 15.43 -3.92
CA LYS A 21 -10.24 14.38 -3.81
C LYS A 21 -11.04 14.23 -5.10
N ARG A 22 -11.52 15.32 -5.69
CA ARG A 22 -12.26 15.32 -6.96
C ARG A 22 -11.46 14.68 -8.08
N LEU A 23 -10.17 14.98 -8.18
CA LEU A 23 -9.28 14.36 -9.16
C LEU A 23 -9.16 12.85 -8.94
N ALA A 24 -8.98 12.42 -7.69
CA ALA A 24 -8.90 11.01 -7.36
C ALA A 24 -10.20 10.26 -7.71
N ASP A 25 -11.36 10.83 -7.36
CA ASP A 25 -12.67 10.28 -7.68
C ASP A 25 -12.87 10.13 -9.19
N THR A 26 -12.44 11.13 -9.97
CA THR A 26 -12.51 11.11 -11.44
C THR A 26 -11.66 9.98 -12.05
N LEU A 27 -10.53 9.65 -11.40
CA LEU A 27 -9.63 8.59 -11.83
C LEU A 27 -9.97 7.22 -11.21
N GLY A 28 -11.01 7.14 -10.37
CA GLY A 28 -11.35 5.92 -9.63
C GLY A 28 -10.25 5.48 -8.64
N LEU A 29 -9.54 6.44 -8.04
CA LEU A 29 -8.46 6.21 -7.09
C LEU A 29 -8.87 6.63 -5.67
N GLU A 30 -8.41 5.92 -4.66
CA GLU A 30 -8.44 6.40 -3.27
C GLU A 30 -7.50 7.61 -3.09
N PHE A 31 -7.88 8.58 -2.24
CA PHE A 31 -7.10 9.79 -1.95
C PHE A 31 -6.71 9.89 -0.48
N PHE A 32 -5.46 10.27 -0.21
CA PHE A 32 -4.97 10.57 1.14
C PHE A 32 -4.08 11.81 1.12
N GLU A 33 -4.16 12.62 2.18
CA GLU A 33 -3.13 13.62 2.47
C GLU A 33 -2.09 13.05 3.44
N THR A 34 -0.82 13.30 3.17
CA THR A 34 0.29 12.80 3.97
C THR A 34 1.28 13.92 4.28
N SER A 35 2.01 13.77 5.38
CA SER A 35 3.20 14.55 5.65
C SER A 35 4.33 13.60 6.00
N ALA A 36 5.32 13.51 5.13
CA ALA A 36 6.55 12.79 5.43
C ALA A 36 7.31 13.42 6.61
N LYS A 37 7.21 14.75 6.77
CA LYS A 37 7.90 15.50 7.82
C LYS A 37 7.27 15.28 9.19
N GLU A 38 5.96 15.44 9.27
CA GLU A 38 5.20 15.33 10.52
C GLU A 38 4.69 13.90 10.78
N ASN A 39 5.12 12.93 9.96
CA ASN A 39 4.69 11.52 10.00
C ASN A 39 3.15 11.36 9.98
N ILE A 40 2.47 12.18 9.18
CA ILE A 40 1.01 12.14 9.02
C ILE A 40 0.67 11.14 7.92
N ASN A 41 -0.16 10.14 8.27
CA ASN A 41 -0.72 9.12 7.38
C ASN A 41 0.30 8.24 6.63
N VAL A 42 1.62 8.40 6.85
CA VAL A 42 2.68 7.65 6.16
C VAL A 42 2.48 6.14 6.34
N LYS A 43 2.38 5.67 7.58
CA LYS A 43 2.18 4.24 7.87
C LYS A 43 0.88 3.71 7.25
N SER A 44 -0.23 4.43 7.44
CA SER A 44 -1.55 4.01 6.98
C SER A 44 -1.63 3.87 5.46
N VAL A 45 -1.00 4.77 4.68
CA VAL A 45 -1.03 4.66 3.22
C VAL A 45 -0.22 3.48 2.70
N PHE A 46 0.89 3.13 3.35
CA PHE A 46 1.66 1.94 2.96
C PHE A 46 0.95 0.65 3.36
N GLU A 47 0.32 0.60 4.54
CA GLU A 47 -0.52 -0.54 4.93
C GLU A 47 -1.67 -0.74 3.94
N ARG A 48 -2.40 0.33 3.60
CA ARG A 48 -3.48 0.26 2.61
C ARG A 48 -2.99 -0.17 1.23
N LEU A 49 -1.83 0.32 0.80
CA LEU A 49 -1.23 -0.09 -0.48
C LEU A 49 -0.93 -1.59 -0.51
N VAL A 50 -0.38 -2.13 0.59
CA VAL A 50 -0.12 -3.56 0.71
C VAL A 50 -1.42 -4.36 0.64
N ASP A 51 -2.46 -3.94 1.38
CA ASP A 51 -3.76 -4.61 1.35
C ASP A 51 -4.34 -4.67 -0.08
N ILE A 52 -4.30 -3.55 -0.82
CA ILE A 52 -4.78 -3.48 -2.21
C ILE A 52 -4.03 -4.45 -3.13
N ILE A 53 -2.71 -4.60 -2.93
CA ILE A 53 -1.89 -5.52 -3.73
C ILE A 53 -2.29 -6.96 -3.42
N LEU A 54 -2.46 -7.30 -2.14
CA LEU A 54 -2.83 -8.65 -1.70
C LEU A 54 -4.24 -9.04 -2.20
N GLU A 55 -5.21 -8.15 -2.10
CA GLU A 55 -6.58 -8.33 -2.62
C GLU A 55 -6.56 -8.65 -4.12
N LYS A 56 -5.79 -7.89 -4.91
CA LYS A 56 -5.67 -8.12 -6.36
C LYS A 56 -4.95 -9.41 -6.72
N MET A 57 -4.00 -9.85 -5.90
CA MET A 57 -3.30 -11.13 -6.13
C MET A 57 -4.20 -12.33 -5.85
N SER A 58 -5.13 -12.25 -4.89
CA SER A 58 -6.11 -13.31 -4.65
C SER A 58 -7.14 -13.43 -5.76
N ASP A 59 -7.58 -12.32 -6.35
CA ASP A 59 -8.59 -12.34 -7.42
C ASP A 59 -8.05 -12.98 -8.72
N ALA A 60 -6.74 -12.94 -8.95
CA ALA A 60 -6.11 -13.52 -10.13
C ALA A 60 -6.02 -15.06 -10.11
N SER A 61 -6.31 -15.72 -8.98
CA SER A 61 -6.23 -17.19 -8.86
C SER A 61 -7.53 -17.94 -9.16
N ASP A 62 -8.67 -17.26 -9.36
CA ASP A 62 -9.98 -17.90 -9.50
C ASP A 62 -10.56 -17.92 -10.93
N GLU A 63 -9.88 -17.32 -11.92
CA GLU A 63 -10.26 -17.41 -13.34
C GLU A 63 -9.58 -18.60 -14.05
N SER A 64 -9.89 -19.82 -13.61
CA SER A 64 -9.60 -21.04 -14.37
C SER A 64 -10.69 -22.08 -14.11
N THR A 65 -11.77 -21.97 -14.88
CA THR A 65 -12.84 -22.95 -15.00
C THR A 65 -12.30 -24.35 -15.35
N ALA A 66 -12.55 -25.27 -14.43
CA ALA A 66 -12.82 -26.69 -14.62
C ALA A 66 -12.64 -27.30 -16.05
N THR A 67 -11.49 -27.94 -16.31
CA THR A 67 -11.40 -29.18 -17.11
C THR A 67 -10.20 -30.04 -16.66
N GLY A 68 -10.49 -31.16 -15.99
CA GLY A 68 -9.88 -32.48 -16.22
C GLY A 68 -8.37 -32.74 -16.01
N GLN A 69 -8.08 -33.52 -14.96
CA GLN A 69 -7.13 -34.65 -14.88
C GLN A 69 -5.60 -34.41 -14.72
N ALA A 70 -5.17 -34.59 -13.46
CA ALA A 70 -3.94 -35.19 -12.89
C ALA A 70 -2.67 -35.39 -13.75
N ASN A 71 -1.53 -34.86 -13.29
CA ASN A 71 -0.45 -35.64 -12.64
C ASN A 71 0.71 -34.75 -12.12
N ASN A 72 1.22 -35.11 -10.94
CA ASN A 72 2.27 -34.48 -10.13
C ASN A 72 3.64 -34.37 -10.82
N VAL A 73 4.48 -33.39 -10.45
CA VAL A 73 5.82 -33.56 -9.80
C VAL A 73 6.33 -32.16 -9.38
N TYR A 74 6.04 -31.71 -8.16
CA TYR A 74 6.96 -30.91 -7.32
C TYR A 74 6.42 -30.99 -5.90
N GLY A 75 6.91 -31.97 -5.15
CA GLY A 75 6.72 -31.98 -3.71
C GLY A 75 7.57 -30.87 -3.10
N ASN A 76 6.94 -29.87 -2.47
CA ASN A 76 7.15 -29.64 -1.05
C ASN A 76 6.07 -28.70 -0.47
N GLN A 77 5.26 -29.29 0.42
CA GLN A 77 4.44 -28.71 1.51
C GLN A 77 3.78 -27.32 1.37
N PRO A 78 2.44 -27.21 1.55
CA PRO A 78 1.79 -25.92 1.76
C PRO A 78 2.17 -25.40 3.16
N GLY A 79 3.10 -24.46 3.21
CA GLY A 79 3.26 -23.61 4.38
C GLY A 79 1.98 -22.81 4.55
N ALA A 80 1.14 -23.22 5.49
CA ALA A 80 0.02 -22.44 5.97
C ALA A 80 0.53 -21.07 6.41
N TYR A 81 0.28 -20.03 5.62
CA TYR A 81 0.47 -18.67 6.09
C TYR A 81 -0.61 -18.43 7.14
N ASN A 82 -0.19 -18.43 8.40
CA ASN A 82 -1.09 -18.24 9.51
C ASN A 82 -1.75 -16.87 9.35
N LYS A 83 -3.09 -16.87 9.38
CA LYS A 83 -3.96 -15.70 9.43
C LYS A 83 -3.82 -15.01 10.80
N GLY A 84 -2.60 -14.55 11.11
CA GLY A 84 -2.19 -14.04 12.41
C GLY A 84 -1.08 -13.02 12.24
N THR A 85 -1.43 -11.75 12.43
CA THR A 85 -0.53 -10.63 12.78
C THR A 85 0.89 -10.75 12.20
N ALA A 86 1.07 -10.40 10.93
CA ALA A 86 2.39 -10.08 10.42
C ALA A 86 2.89 -8.79 11.08
N ARG A 87 3.37 -8.90 12.33
CA ARG A 87 4.18 -7.86 12.96
C ARG A 87 5.50 -7.82 12.21
N LEU A 88 5.60 -6.90 11.25
CA LEU A 88 6.87 -6.44 10.72
C LEU A 88 7.61 -5.79 11.90
N THR A 89 8.54 -6.52 12.52
CA THR A 89 9.47 -5.92 13.48
C THR A 89 10.37 -4.98 12.69
N VAL A 90 10.09 -3.69 12.77
CA VAL A 90 10.96 -2.65 12.23
C VAL A 90 12.20 -2.61 13.11
N ASN A 91 13.35 -3.01 12.58
CA ASN A 91 14.62 -2.75 13.24
C ASN A 91 14.93 -1.24 13.10
N ASP A 92 14.68 -0.47 14.16
CA ASP A 92 14.85 0.99 14.27
C ASP A 92 16.32 1.50 14.21
N GLN A 93 17.19 0.89 13.42
CA GLN A 93 18.63 1.22 13.43
C GLN A 93 19.22 1.85 12.16
N GLN A 94 18.41 2.33 11.20
CA GLN A 94 18.98 3.06 10.05
C GLN A 94 18.23 4.34 9.64
N ALA A 95 17.79 5.14 10.62
CA ALA A 95 17.22 6.48 10.39
C ALA A 95 18.22 7.63 10.66
N LYS A 96 19.53 7.42 10.53
CA LYS A 96 20.54 8.45 10.89
C LYS A 96 21.55 8.87 9.83
N ASN A 97 21.41 8.51 8.56
CA ASN A 97 22.36 9.04 7.58
C ASN A 97 21.84 9.20 6.15
N ASN A 98 20.75 9.92 5.96
CA ASN A 98 20.44 10.48 4.63
C ASN A 98 19.83 11.86 4.78
N GLN A 99 20.70 12.85 4.97
CA GLN A 99 20.35 14.26 4.78
C GLN A 99 20.13 14.47 3.27
N CYS A 100 18.91 14.26 2.80
CA CYS A 100 18.50 14.74 1.47
C CYS A 100 18.48 16.28 1.51
N GLN A 101 19.45 16.89 0.84
CA GLN A 101 19.42 18.29 0.45
C GLN A 101 18.65 18.40 -0.87
N CYS A 102 17.41 18.89 -0.80
CA CYS A 102 16.69 19.45 -1.93
C CYS A 102 15.96 20.71 -1.45
#